data_AF-A0A5B8LT25-F1
#
_entry.id   AF-A0A5B8LT25-F1
#
_cell.length_a   1.000
_cell.length_b   1.000
_cell.length_c   1.000
_cell.angle_alpha   90.00
_cell.angle_beta   90.00
_cell.angle_gamma   90.00
#
_symmetry.space_group_name_H-M   'P 1'
#
loop_
_entity.id
_entity.type
_entity.pdbx_description
1 polymer ?
#
loop_
_entity_poly.entity_id
_entity_poly.type
_entity_poly.pdbx_seq_one_letter_code
_entity_poly.pdbx_strand_id
1 'polypeptide(L)'
;MKVAVARSGPTRGKFQEEDAQAILKATTLPLGPRASIHFRLVVRWVPWLCAYTGARSGEITQLRKQDIEQHKDGFWILHITPEAGTVKGSMPRTVVLHDHLIEQGFLDFVRKAKR
;
A
#
# COMPACT_ATOMS: atom_id res chain seq x y z
N MET A 1 22.32 25.90 -25.88
CA MET A 1 21.72 24.58 -25.59
C MET A 1 20.30 24.83 -25.08
N LYS A 2 19.25 24.53 -25.86
CA LYS A 2 17.85 24.75 -25.44
C LYS A 2 17.42 23.57 -24.56
N VAL A 3 17.38 23.77 -23.25
CA VAL A 3 16.80 22.79 -22.32
C VAL A 3 15.28 22.90 -22.42
N ALA A 4 14.61 21.79 -22.71
CA ALA A 4 13.15 21.74 -22.78
C ALA A 4 12.57 21.95 -21.37
N VAL A 5 11.82 23.04 -21.19
CA VAL A 5 11.06 23.30 -19.97
C VAL A 5 9.88 22.32 -19.91
N ALA A 6 9.77 21.57 -18.82
CA ALA A 6 8.68 20.62 -18.60
C ALA A 6 7.33 21.35 -18.68
N ARG A 7 6.38 20.80 -19.45
CA ARG A 7 5.01 21.34 -19.52
C ARG A 7 4.34 21.12 -18.16
N SER A 8 4.04 22.20 -17.43
CA SER A 8 3.19 22.12 -16.25
C SER A 8 1.75 21.87 -16.68
N GLY A 9 1.35 20.59 -16.69
CA GLY A 9 -0.07 20.25 -16.73
C GLY A 9 -0.79 20.81 -15.48
N PRO A 10 -2.12 20.91 -15.50
CA PRO A 10 -2.86 21.38 -14.34
C PRO A 10 -2.54 20.47 -13.15
N THR A 11 -1.96 21.06 -12.10
CA THR A 11 -1.78 20.39 -10.82
C THR A 11 -3.19 20.03 -10.34
N ARG A 12 -3.47 18.74 -10.14
CA ARG A 12 -4.71 18.31 -9.48
C ARG A 12 -4.83 19.10 -8.17
N GLY A 13 -6.05 19.52 -7.82
CA GLY A 13 -6.32 20.33 -6.63
C GLY A 13 -5.72 19.73 -5.36
N LYS A 14 -5.63 20.55 -4.30
CA LYS A 14 -5.10 20.09 -3.00
C LYS A 14 -5.93 18.90 -2.52
N PHE A 15 -5.25 17.81 -2.16
CA PHE A 15 -5.88 16.61 -1.59
C PHE A 15 -6.58 16.98 -0.28
N GLN A 16 -7.88 16.71 -0.19
CA GLN A 16 -8.69 16.99 0.99
C GLN A 16 -8.96 15.71 1.80
N GLU A 17 -9.49 15.88 3.00
CA GLU A 17 -9.91 14.77 3.87
C GLU A 17 -11.01 13.93 3.20
N GLU A 18 -11.93 14.57 2.47
CA GLU A 18 -13.01 13.90 1.76
C GLU A 18 -12.48 12.97 0.66
N ASP A 19 -11.36 13.33 0.02
CA ASP A 19 -10.70 12.49 -0.98
C ASP A 19 -10.16 11.21 -0.34
N ALA A 20 -9.50 11.34 0.81
CA ALA A 20 -8.98 10.20 1.57
C ALA A 20 -10.11 9.25 1.98
N GLN A 21 -11.18 9.80 2.54
CA GLN A 21 -12.35 9.03 2.96
C GLN A 21 -13.04 8.36 1.78
N ALA A 22 -13.20 9.05 0.64
CA ALA A 22 -13.79 8.47 -0.56
C ALA A 22 -12.97 7.27 -1.06
N ILE A 23 -11.64 7.39 -1.10
CA ILE A 23 -10.74 6.30 -1.51
C ILE A 23 -10.85 5.13 -0.54
N LEU A 24 -10.70 5.36 0.77
CA LEU A 24 -10.70 4.30 1.78
C LEU A 24 -12.07 3.59 1.86
N LYS A 25 -13.18 4.34 1.75
CA LYS A 25 -14.53 3.78 1.68
C LYS A 25 -14.73 2.96 0.41
N ALA A 26 -14.20 3.38 -0.73
CA ALA A 26 -14.29 2.60 -1.97
C ALA A 26 -13.61 1.23 -1.86
N THR A 27 -12.58 1.08 -1.01
CA THR A 27 -11.89 -0.20 -0.80
C THR A 27 -12.76 -1.29 -0.17
N THR A 28 -13.85 -0.92 0.52
CA THR A 28 -14.76 -1.85 1.18
C THR A 28 -15.99 -2.19 0.35
N LEU A 29 -16.22 -1.46 -0.74
CA LEU A 29 -17.39 -1.67 -1.60
C LEU A 29 -17.20 -2.92 -2.49
N PRO A 30 -18.29 -3.65 -2.79
CA PRO A 30 -18.22 -4.78 -3.69
C PRO A 30 -17.84 -4.32 -5.10
N LEU A 31 -16.75 -4.88 -5.65
CA LEU A 31 -16.39 -4.66 -7.04
C LEU A 31 -17.25 -5.52 -7.97
N GLY A 32 -17.48 -5.02 -9.19
CA GLY A 32 -18.30 -5.68 -10.21
C GLY A 32 -17.84 -7.12 -10.51
N PRO A 33 -18.72 -7.96 -11.09
CA PRO A 33 -18.52 -9.42 -11.17
C PRO A 33 -17.26 -9.83 -11.94
N ARG A 34 -16.79 -8.99 -12.87
CA ARG A 34 -15.59 -9.25 -13.70
C ARG A 34 -14.26 -8.99 -12.98
N ALA A 35 -14.29 -8.39 -11.78
CA ALA A 35 -13.06 -8.12 -11.04
C ALA A 35 -12.44 -9.42 -10.52
N SER A 36 -11.19 -9.68 -10.92
CA SER A 36 -10.43 -10.85 -10.46
C SER A 36 -10.18 -10.78 -8.96
N ILE A 37 -9.93 -11.94 -8.35
CA ILE A 37 -9.63 -12.01 -6.91
C ILE A 37 -8.41 -11.17 -6.54
N HIS A 38 -7.35 -11.22 -7.36
CA HIS A 38 -6.13 -10.42 -7.16
C HIS A 38 -6.44 -8.93 -7.19
N PHE A 39 -7.25 -8.48 -8.16
CA PHE A 39 -7.61 -7.06 -8.26
C PHE A 39 -8.43 -6.60 -7.05
N ARG A 40 -9.34 -7.43 -6.54
CA ARG A 40 -10.10 -7.14 -5.31
C ARG A 40 -9.18 -6.98 -4.10
N LEU A 41 -8.18 -7.85 -3.97
CA LEU A 41 -7.21 -7.78 -2.88
C LEU A 41 -6.33 -6.53 -2.98
N VAL A 42 -5.92 -6.16 -4.20
CA VAL A 42 -5.17 -4.92 -4.46
C VAL A 42 -5.98 -3.69 -4.04
N VAL A 43 -7.23 -3.59 -4.50
CA VAL A 43 -8.12 -2.48 -4.13
C VAL A 43 -8.39 -2.44 -2.62
N ARG A 44 -8.49 -3.61 -1.99
CA ARG A 44 -8.75 -3.72 -0.54
C ARG A 44 -7.57 -3.26 0.29
N TRP A 45 -6.34 -3.64 -0.03
CA TRP A 45 -5.20 -3.49 0.89
C TRP A 45 -4.20 -2.40 0.51
N VAL A 46 -3.98 -2.15 -0.78
CA VAL A 46 -2.95 -1.19 -1.20
C VAL A 46 -3.22 0.22 -0.68
N PRO A 47 -4.43 0.79 -0.81
CA PRO A 47 -4.69 2.14 -0.32
C PRO A 47 -4.54 2.27 1.20
N TRP A 48 -4.98 1.26 1.95
CA TRP A 48 -4.86 1.24 3.42
C TRP A 48 -3.41 1.19 3.88
N LEU A 49 -2.59 0.33 3.28
CA LEU A 49 -1.16 0.27 3.60
C LEU A 49 -0.45 1.58 3.22
N CYS A 50 -0.73 2.16 2.05
CA CYS A 50 -0.21 3.46 1.67
C CYS A 50 -0.59 4.56 2.68
N ALA A 51 -1.85 4.60 3.12
CA ALA A 51 -2.35 5.60 4.06
C ALA A 51 -1.61 5.56 5.40
N TYR A 52 -1.33 4.37 5.93
CA TYR A 52 -0.64 4.21 7.21
C TYR A 52 0.89 4.34 7.13
N THR A 53 1.50 3.97 6.01
CA THR A 53 2.97 3.83 5.92
C THR A 53 3.64 4.91 5.09
N GLY A 54 2.87 5.71 4.35
CA GLY A 54 3.39 6.64 3.36
C GLY A 54 4.12 5.97 2.18
N ALA A 55 3.95 4.64 2.01
CA ALA A 55 4.62 3.90 0.97
C ALA A 55 4.06 4.15 -0.42
N ARG A 56 4.91 3.97 -1.44
CA ARG A 56 4.47 4.01 -2.83
C ARG A 56 3.66 2.76 -3.13
N SER A 57 2.62 2.88 -3.95
CA SER A 57 1.79 1.74 -4.37
C SER A 57 2.63 0.60 -4.95
N GLY A 58 3.66 0.93 -5.73
CA GLY A 58 4.61 -0.06 -6.29
C GLY A 58 5.35 -0.86 -5.21
N GLU A 59 5.79 -0.21 -4.13
CA GLU A 59 6.44 -0.87 -2.99
C GLU A 59 5.47 -1.84 -2.32
N ILE A 60 4.23 -1.40 -2.07
CA ILE A 60 3.19 -2.22 -1.43
C ILE A 60 2.79 -3.43 -2.29
N THR A 61 2.67 -3.25 -3.61
CA THR A 61 2.29 -4.35 -4.52
C THR A 61 3.36 -5.42 -4.68
N GLN A 62 4.60 -5.13 -4.27
CA GLN A 62 5.73 -6.06 -4.35
C GLN A 62 5.99 -6.79 -3.02
N LEU A 63 5.29 -6.43 -1.95
CA LEU A 63 5.43 -7.06 -0.64
C LEU A 63 5.19 -8.57 -0.71
N ARG A 64 6.01 -9.29 0.04
CA ARG A 64 5.97 -10.73 0.19
C ARG A 64 5.56 -11.07 1.61
N LYS A 65 5.12 -12.31 1.81
CA LYS A 65 4.68 -12.78 3.12
C LYS A 65 5.77 -12.63 4.20
N GLN A 66 7.03 -12.88 3.84
CA GLN A 66 8.16 -12.76 4.76
C GLN A 66 8.51 -11.32 5.15
N ASP A 67 7.99 -10.32 4.43
CA ASP A 67 8.24 -8.92 4.75
C ASP A 67 7.39 -8.45 5.93
N ILE A 68 6.47 -9.29 6.43
CA ILE A 68 5.60 -9.03 7.57
C ILE A 68 6.03 -9.94 8.71
N GLU A 69 6.54 -9.35 9.78
CA GLU A 69 7.11 -10.05 10.93
C GLU A 69 6.45 -9.59 12.23
N GLN A 70 6.37 -10.49 13.21
CA GLN A 70 5.99 -10.11 14.58
C GLN A 70 7.25 -9.78 15.38
N HIS A 71 7.35 -8.55 15.87
CA HIS A 71 8.43 -8.13 16.74
C HIS A 71 8.40 -8.89 18.07
N LYS A 72 9.55 -9.07 18.70
CA LYS A 72 9.70 -9.73 20.02
C LYS A 72 8.84 -9.13 21.13
N ASP A 73 8.49 -7.85 21.01
CA ASP A 73 7.65 -7.13 21.96
C ASP A 73 6.14 -7.25 21.63
N GLY A 74 5.77 -8.07 20.65
CA GLY A 74 4.38 -8.47 20.36
C GLY A 74 3.69 -7.71 19.23
N PHE A 75 4.19 -6.53 18.83
CA PHE A 75 3.63 -5.75 17.72
C PHE A 75 4.10 -6.27 16.35
N TRP A 76 3.35 -5.98 15.29
CA TRP A 76 3.69 -6.37 13.93
C TRP A 76 4.47 -5.30 13.20
N ILE A 77 5.41 -5.70 12.36
CA ILE A 77 6.23 -4.83 11.53
C ILE A 77 6.11 -5.23 10.07
N LEU A 78 6.29 -4.23 9.21
CA LEU A 78 6.35 -4.35 7.76
C LEU A 78 7.69 -3.83 7.27
N HIS A 79 8.42 -4.67 6.56
CA HIS A 79 9.69 -4.32 5.92
C HIS A 79 9.43 -3.87 4.48
N ILE A 80 9.74 -2.62 4.19
CA ILE A 80 9.69 -2.08 2.83
C ILE A 80 11.13 -2.06 2.31
N THR A 81 11.49 -3.08 1.54
CA THR A 81 12.85 -3.24 1.01
C THR A 81 12.86 -3.12 -0.51
N PRO A 82 13.96 -2.61 -1.11
CA PRO A 82 14.15 -2.62 -2.57
C PRO A 82 14.31 -4.04 -3.15
N GLU A 83 14.48 -5.04 -2.29
CA GLU A 83 14.64 -6.43 -2.71
C GLU A 83 13.35 -7.01 -3.29
N ALA A 84 12.20 -6.41 -2.94
CA ALA A 84 10.89 -6.71 -3.48
C ALA A 84 10.75 -6.34 -4.98
N GLY A 85 11.55 -5.38 -5.47
CA GLY A 85 11.64 -5.00 -6.87
C GLY A 85 12.40 -3.69 -7.10
N THR A 86 12.83 -3.44 -8.35
CA THR A 86 13.65 -2.28 -8.70
C THR A 86 12.90 -0.96 -8.52
N VAL A 87 13.02 -0.33 -7.36
CA VAL A 87 12.51 1.02 -7.10
C VAL A 87 13.68 1.99 -7.10
N LYS A 88 13.67 2.95 -8.03
CA LYS A 88 14.73 3.96 -8.16
C LYS A 88 14.89 4.77 -6.88
N GLY A 89 16.00 4.57 -6.17
CA GLY A 89 16.42 5.37 -5.03
C GLY A 89 15.60 5.21 -3.75
N SER A 90 14.91 4.08 -3.55
CA SER A 90 14.19 3.84 -2.28
C SER A 90 15.15 3.30 -1.22
N MET A 91 15.18 3.94 -0.05
CA MET A 91 15.92 3.42 1.11
C MET A 91 15.05 2.39 1.84
N PRO A 92 15.62 1.24 2.24
CA PRO A 92 14.88 0.26 3.03
C PRO A 92 14.41 0.88 4.33
N ARG A 93 13.19 0.55 4.75
CA ARG A 93 12.62 1.02 6.02
C ARG A 93 11.71 -0.02 6.63
N THR A 94 11.64 -0.02 7.95
CA THR A 94 10.73 -0.85 8.73
C THR A 94 9.69 0.07 9.35
N VAL A 95 8.42 -0.30 9.21
CA VAL A 95 7.29 0.44 9.77
C VAL A 95 6.46 -0.47 10.64
N VAL A 96 5.90 0.07 11.73
CA VAL A 96 4.96 -0.67 12.58
C VAL A 96 3.64 -0.82 11.83
N LEU A 97 3.05 -2.01 11.88
CA LEU A 97 1.71 -2.25 11.38
C LEU A 97 0.71 -1.80 12.44
N HIS A 98 -0.13 -0.83 12.09
CA HIS A 98 -1.14 -0.32 13.02
C HIS A 98 -2.22 -1.34 13.33
N ASP A 99 -2.70 -1.36 14.58
CA ASP A 99 -3.72 -2.30 15.06
C ASP A 99 -5.01 -2.26 14.23
N HIS A 100 -5.39 -1.09 13.70
CA HIS A 100 -6.55 -0.97 12.83
C HIS A 100 -6.46 -1.84 11.56
N LEU A 101 -5.25 -2.07 11.01
CA LEU A 101 -5.07 -3.00 9.88
C LEU A 101 -5.22 -4.46 10.31
N ILE A 102 -4.80 -4.77 11.53
CA ILE A 102 -4.93 -6.10 12.14
C ILE A 102 -6.42 -6.40 12.36
N GLU A 103 -7.16 -5.47 12.97
CA GLU A 103 -8.60 -5.56 13.18
C GLU A 103 -9.38 -5.73 11.87
N GLN A 104 -8.95 -5.07 10.80
CA GLN A 104 -9.52 -5.22 9.47
C GLN A 104 -9.24 -6.58 8.81
N GLY A 105 -8.41 -7.43 9.42
CA GLY A 105 -8.08 -8.78 8.96
C GLY A 105 -6.87 -8.88 8.03
N PHE A 106 -5.96 -7.89 8.04
CA PHE A 106 -4.79 -7.89 7.15
C PHE A 106 -3.88 -9.10 7.39
N LEU A 107 -3.62 -9.44 8.65
CA LEU A 107 -2.78 -10.59 8.99
C LEU A 107 -3.38 -11.92 8.54
N ASP A 108 -4.71 -12.06 8.59
CA ASP A 108 -5.38 -13.26 8.10
C ASP A 108 -5.29 -13.39 6.58
N PHE A 109 -5.35 -12.26 5.87
CA PHE A 109 -5.04 -12.21 4.45
C PHE A 109 -3.59 -12.67 4.17
N VAL A 110 -2.60 -12.12 4.88
CA VAL A 110 -1.17 -12.49 4.73
C VAL A 110 -0.93 -13.96 5.04
N ARG A 111 -1.59 -14.52 6.07
CA ARG A 111 -1.49 -15.94 6.44
C ARG A 111 -2.02 -16.86 5.35
N LYS A 112 -3.10 -16.48 4.68
CA LYS A 112 -3.72 -17.24 3.56
C LYS A 112 -2.94 -17.13 2.25
N ALA A 113 -2.09 -16.11 2.09
CA ALA A 113 -1.25 -15.97 0.92
C ALA A 113 -0.28 -17.16 0.80
N LYS A 114 -0.11 -17.63 -0.45
CA LYS A 114 0.93 -18.61 -0.80
C LYS A 114 2.31 -17.99 -0.56
N ARG A 115 3.27 -18.83 -0.14
CA ARG A 115 4.67 -18.40 0.02
C ARG A 115 5.26 -17.95 -1.31
#